data_AF-A0A166AS92-F1
#
_entry.id   AF-A0A166AS92-F1
#
_cell.length_a   1.000
_cell.length_b   1.000
_cell.length_c   1.000
_cell.angle_alpha   90.00
_cell.angle_beta   90.00
_cell.angle_gamma   90.00
#
_symmetry.space_group_name_H-M   'P 1'
#
loop_
_entity.id
_entity.type
_entity.pdbx_description
1 polymer ?
#
loop_
_entity_poly.entity_id
_entity_poly.type
_entity_poly.pdbx_seq_one_letter_code
_entity_poly.pdbx_strand_id
1 'polypeptide(L)'
;MAGVAQSVTSDRFCAQDADMTFESCDHVLFRVHRKNLDSTSEGFSPPSGTTASNEIVQLSERAEILNLLFQYAYPQRPPDLTSIPFEVFTGLAEAAEKYQMFAAMEICRMATKAVYNDHPFEVLLYSTRHGYPELMTLAQGRALELSPADAFKYFPPAVYIAFTRYHAQWTEMVKYASVCFQDEPPCPSHEGCVLGFYQRLNANPASLLDLDALFAVCAADSDITFESSDHVLFLIHRKNLETHSEGFAPPSGTLSAPGQEIVQLSESAAVLDL
;
A
#
# COMPACT_ATOMS: atom_id res chain seq x y z
N MET A 1 23.00 31.34 -28.56
CA MET A 1 23.54 31.67 -27.23
C MET A 1 22.41 31.47 -26.23
N ALA A 2 22.41 30.35 -25.50
CA ALA A 2 21.46 30.14 -24.41
C ALA A 2 21.88 31.06 -23.25
N GLY A 3 20.93 31.84 -22.72
CA GLY A 3 21.19 32.70 -21.57
C GLY A 3 21.58 31.84 -20.37
N VAL A 4 22.70 32.17 -19.72
CA VAL A 4 23.06 31.58 -18.43
C VAL A 4 21.98 32.02 -17.43
N ALA A 5 21.13 31.09 -17.01
CA ALA A 5 20.18 31.35 -15.93
C ALA A 5 20.98 31.77 -14.70
N GLN A 6 20.63 32.92 -14.11
CA GLN A 6 21.31 33.44 -12.95
C GLN A 6 20.86 32.65 -11.73
N SER A 7 21.77 31.90 -11.10
CA SER A 7 21.42 31.06 -9.96
C SER A 7 20.98 31.91 -8.76
N VAL A 8 19.86 31.53 -8.14
CA VAL A 8 19.29 32.21 -6.96
C VAL A 8 19.68 31.46 -5.70
N THR A 9 20.10 32.14 -4.63
CA THR A 9 20.41 31.44 -3.35
C THR A 9 19.13 31.19 -2.55
N SER A 10 19.02 29.99 -1.96
CA SER A 10 17.92 29.60 -1.07
C SER A 10 17.81 30.54 0.14
N ASP A 11 16.62 31.06 0.41
CA ASP A 11 16.36 31.92 1.59
C ASP A 11 16.62 31.21 2.93
N ARG A 12 16.48 29.88 2.97
CA ARG A 12 16.65 29.07 4.18
C ARG A 12 18.08 28.58 4.38
N PHE A 13 18.77 28.28 3.29
CA PHE A 13 20.12 27.72 3.29
C PHE A 13 21.09 28.69 2.61
N CYS A 14 21.34 29.84 3.26
CA CYS A 14 22.23 30.91 2.78
C CYS A 14 23.29 31.36 3.78
N ALA A 15 23.57 30.54 4.80
CA ALA A 15 24.47 30.91 5.91
C ALA A 15 25.87 31.30 5.41
N GLN A 16 26.43 32.39 5.94
CA GLN A 16 27.73 32.92 5.47
C GLN A 16 28.91 32.01 5.78
N ASP A 17 28.80 31.23 6.85
CA ASP A 17 29.79 30.29 7.37
C ASP A 17 29.62 28.86 6.83
N ALA A 18 28.66 28.62 5.95
CA ALA A 18 28.52 27.34 5.26
C ALA A 18 29.71 27.05 4.34
N ASP A 19 30.20 25.81 4.40
CA ASP A 19 31.44 25.30 3.78
C ASP A 19 31.19 24.31 2.63
N MET A 20 29.93 24.17 2.23
CA MET A 20 29.48 23.46 1.03
C MET A 20 28.40 24.27 0.31
N THR A 21 28.43 24.24 -1.03
CA THR A 21 27.38 24.82 -1.87
C THR A 21 26.91 23.77 -2.86
N PHE A 22 25.61 23.48 -2.83
CA PHE A 22 24.93 22.64 -3.81
C PHE A 22 24.09 23.50 -4.74
N GLU A 23 23.91 23.09 -5.99
CA GLU A 23 22.97 23.70 -6.94
C GLU A 23 21.93 22.67 -7.36
N SER A 24 20.66 23.04 -7.30
CA SER A 24 19.54 22.23 -7.80
C SER A 24 19.47 22.23 -9.32
N CYS A 25 18.71 21.30 -9.91
CA CYS A 25 18.54 21.26 -11.37
C CYS A 25 17.76 22.46 -11.95
N ASP A 26 17.07 23.21 -11.10
CA ASP A 26 16.40 24.48 -11.40
C ASP A 26 17.19 25.72 -10.92
N HIS A 27 18.52 25.57 -10.77
CA HIS A 27 19.50 26.64 -10.55
C HIS A 27 19.34 27.42 -9.23
N VAL A 28 18.96 26.73 -8.15
CA VAL A 28 18.93 27.30 -6.80
C VAL A 28 20.14 26.82 -6.00
N LEU A 29 20.88 27.76 -5.42
CA LEU A 29 22.07 27.50 -4.60
C LEU A 29 21.68 27.27 -3.13
N PHE A 30 22.18 26.18 -2.56
CA PHE A 30 22.02 25.80 -1.16
C PHE A 30 23.38 25.81 -0.48
N ARG A 31 23.56 26.75 0.46
CA ARG A 31 24.76 26.85 1.29
C ARG A 31 24.51 26.11 2.60
N VAL A 32 25.18 24.98 2.78
CA VAL A 32 24.98 24.06 3.91
C VAL A 32 26.29 23.71 4.60
N HIS A 33 26.21 23.27 5.86
CA HIS A 33 27.38 22.88 6.64
C HIS A 33 27.71 21.41 6.46
N ARG A 34 28.94 21.09 6.03
CA ARG A 34 29.46 19.73 5.88
C ARG A 34 29.30 18.90 7.15
N LYS A 35 29.67 19.46 8.30
CA LYS A 35 29.55 18.78 9.61
C LYS A 35 28.14 18.25 9.91
N ASN A 36 27.11 18.94 9.40
CA ASN A 36 25.72 18.57 9.60
C ASN A 36 25.34 17.42 8.68
N LEU A 37 25.74 17.49 7.41
CA LEU A 37 25.56 16.42 6.44
C LEU A 37 26.30 15.15 6.87
N ASP A 38 27.58 15.25 7.25
CA ASP A 38 28.39 14.12 7.71
C ASP A 38 27.79 13.41 8.94
N SER A 39 27.00 14.13 9.74
CA SER A 39 26.34 13.58 10.93
C SER A 39 24.98 12.92 10.63
N THR A 40 24.39 13.17 9.46
CA THR A 40 22.98 12.83 9.14
C THR A 40 22.81 12.05 7.84
N SER A 41 23.86 11.99 7.01
CA SER A 41 23.83 11.43 5.67
C SER A 41 25.18 10.82 5.29
N GLU A 42 25.13 9.71 4.56
CA GLU A 42 26.33 9.11 3.94
C GLU A 42 26.53 9.54 2.47
N GLY A 43 25.47 9.96 1.78
CA GLY A 43 25.49 10.20 0.34
C GLY A 43 26.06 11.54 -0.12
N PHE A 44 26.42 12.44 0.80
CA PHE A 44 27.06 13.73 0.48
C PHE A 44 28.58 13.75 0.70
N SER A 45 29.18 12.61 1.07
CA SER A 45 30.62 12.51 1.26
C SER A 45 31.36 12.71 -0.08
N PRO A 46 32.34 13.63 -0.17
CA PRO A 46 33.16 13.76 -1.37
C PRO A 46 33.92 12.46 -1.66
N PRO A 47 34.16 12.10 -2.93
CA PRO A 47 35.06 10.99 -3.27
C PRO A 47 36.44 11.19 -2.64
N SER A 48 37.02 10.13 -2.07
CA SER A 48 38.34 10.17 -1.43
C SER A 48 39.38 10.90 -2.29
N GLY A 49 39.97 11.96 -1.76
CA GLY A 49 40.99 12.77 -2.44
C GLY A 49 40.49 14.07 -3.08
N THR A 50 39.19 14.38 -3.00
CA THR A 50 38.65 15.67 -3.42
C THR A 50 38.60 16.68 -2.27
N THR A 51 39.47 17.68 -2.30
CA THR A 51 39.47 18.84 -1.39
C THR A 51 38.90 20.06 -2.10
N ALA A 52 37.63 19.99 -2.49
CA ALA A 52 36.98 21.13 -3.12
C ALA A 52 36.23 21.95 -2.05
N SER A 53 36.94 22.89 -1.40
CA SER A 53 36.32 23.79 -0.41
C SER A 53 35.47 24.91 -1.05
N ASN A 54 35.35 24.95 -2.38
CA ASN A 54 34.69 26.03 -3.13
C ASN A 54 33.98 25.57 -4.41
N GLU A 55 33.82 24.27 -4.64
CA GLU A 55 33.09 23.77 -5.81
C GLU A 55 31.58 23.75 -5.54
N ILE A 56 30.81 24.24 -6.53
CA ILE A 56 29.36 24.12 -6.53
C ILE A 56 29.02 22.72 -7.03
N VAL A 57 28.40 21.90 -6.18
CA VAL A 57 28.01 20.53 -6.54
C VAL A 57 26.60 20.54 -7.13
N GLN A 58 26.47 20.20 -8.41
CA GLN A 58 25.19 20.08 -9.10
C GLN A 58 24.44 18.82 -8.64
N LEU A 59 23.18 18.97 -8.25
CA LEU A 59 22.27 17.90 -7.89
C LEU A 59 21.11 17.82 -8.90
N SER A 60 20.56 16.63 -9.10
CA SER A 60 19.50 16.40 -10.10
C SER A 60 18.10 16.80 -9.61
N GLU A 61 17.97 17.04 -8.32
CA GLU A 61 16.73 17.31 -7.62
C GLU A 61 16.38 18.80 -7.75
N ARG A 62 15.08 19.08 -7.78
CA ARG A 62 14.54 20.44 -7.78
C ARG A 62 14.76 21.10 -6.42
N ALA A 63 14.78 22.43 -6.41
CA ALA A 63 15.00 23.22 -5.20
C ALA A 63 14.00 22.89 -4.08
N GLU A 64 12.74 22.64 -4.43
CA GLU A 64 11.69 22.29 -3.45
C GLU A 64 11.99 20.98 -2.70
N ILE A 65 12.54 19.98 -3.40
CA ILE A 65 12.92 18.68 -2.81
C ILE A 65 14.14 18.87 -1.91
N LEU A 66 15.18 19.56 -2.39
CA LEU A 66 16.40 19.81 -1.61
C LEU A 66 16.13 20.66 -0.37
N ASN A 67 15.20 21.61 -0.44
CA ASN A 67 14.79 22.41 0.70
C ASN A 67 14.16 21.54 1.81
N LEU A 68 13.39 20.50 1.45
CA LEU A 68 12.87 19.52 2.41
C LEU A 68 13.98 18.60 2.93
N LEU A 69 14.81 18.07 2.03
CA LEU A 69 15.88 17.14 2.39
C LEU A 69 16.90 17.77 3.35
N PHE A 70 17.39 18.97 3.03
CA PHE A 70 18.37 19.65 3.88
C PHE A 70 17.80 20.10 5.22
N GLN A 71 16.47 20.13 5.38
CA GLN A 71 15.92 20.38 6.72
C GLN A 71 16.30 19.27 7.71
N TYR A 72 16.38 18.02 7.25
CA TYR A 72 16.79 16.87 8.06
C TYR A 72 18.27 16.87 8.45
N ALA A 73 19.11 17.67 7.78
CA ALA A 73 20.52 17.80 8.13
C ALA A 73 20.75 18.69 9.36
N TYR A 74 19.77 19.50 9.75
CA TYR A 74 19.92 20.50 10.82
C TYR A 74 19.09 20.12 12.04
N PRO A 75 19.52 20.51 13.26
CA PRO A 75 18.78 20.26 14.50
C PRO A 75 17.55 21.17 14.58
N GLN A 76 16.52 20.81 13.82
CA GLN A 76 15.25 21.52 13.74
C GLN A 76 14.09 20.54 13.61
N ARG A 77 12.86 21.08 13.63
CA ARG A 77 11.67 20.27 13.41
C ARG A 77 11.67 19.72 11.97
N PRO A 78 11.37 18.42 11.76
CA PRO A 78 11.13 17.88 10.43
C PRO A 78 10.05 18.66 9.67
N PRO A 79 10.14 18.73 8.33
CA PRO A 79 9.06 19.31 7.53
C PRO A 79 7.75 18.54 7.74
N ASP A 80 6.64 19.25 7.69
CA ASP A 80 5.32 18.63 7.66
C ASP A 80 5.07 18.03 6.27
N LEU A 81 4.98 16.70 6.20
CA LEU A 81 4.74 15.98 4.95
C LEU A 81 3.26 15.84 4.61
N THR A 82 2.35 16.23 5.50
CA THR A 82 0.90 16.10 5.26
C THR A 82 0.34 17.19 4.35
N SER A 83 1.07 18.30 4.21
CA SER A 83 0.65 19.50 3.46
C SER A 83 1.39 19.69 2.14
N ILE A 84 2.27 18.76 1.76
CA ILE A 84 3.02 18.84 0.49
C ILE A 84 2.34 18.03 -0.62
N PRO A 85 2.49 18.44 -1.90
CA PRO A 85 2.04 17.63 -3.03
C PRO A 85 2.70 16.25 -3.06
N PHE A 86 1.98 15.24 -3.53
CA PHE A 86 2.46 13.86 -3.57
C PHE A 86 3.72 13.69 -4.44
N GLU A 87 3.83 14.45 -5.52
CA GLU A 87 5.01 14.45 -6.41
C GLU A 87 6.26 15.01 -5.69
N VAL A 88 6.07 15.98 -4.80
CA VAL A 88 7.16 16.53 -3.98
C VAL A 88 7.54 15.53 -2.89
N PHE A 89 6.55 14.88 -2.26
CA PHE A 89 6.77 13.81 -1.28
C PHE A 89 7.58 12.65 -1.87
N THR A 90 7.15 12.11 -3.02
CA THR A 90 7.87 11.02 -3.70
C THR A 90 9.27 11.44 -4.10
N GLY A 91 9.44 12.67 -4.61
CA GLY A 91 10.77 13.24 -4.89
C GLY A 91 11.67 13.33 -3.65
N LEU A 92 11.12 13.72 -2.50
CA LEU A 92 11.83 13.71 -1.21
C LEU A 92 12.20 12.29 -0.78
N ALA A 93 11.29 11.33 -0.90
CA ALA A 93 11.55 9.93 -0.55
C ALA A 93 12.70 9.37 -1.39
N GLU A 94 12.70 9.57 -2.71
CA GLU A 94 13.80 9.14 -3.59
C GLU A 94 15.13 9.83 -3.25
N ALA A 95 15.09 11.14 -2.95
CA ALA A 95 16.28 11.89 -2.59
C ALA A 95 16.84 11.42 -1.22
N ALA A 96 15.97 11.12 -0.27
CA ALA A 96 16.36 10.59 1.04
C ALA A 96 17.13 9.28 0.90
N GLU A 97 16.65 8.36 0.06
CA GLU A 97 17.34 7.10 -0.25
C GLU A 97 18.65 7.36 -0.99
N LYS A 98 18.62 8.15 -2.07
CA LYS A 98 19.81 8.44 -2.89
C LYS A 98 20.96 9.01 -2.06
N TYR A 99 20.64 9.95 -1.16
CA TYR A 99 21.63 10.61 -0.32
C TYR A 99 21.80 9.95 1.05
N GLN A 100 21.11 8.83 1.31
CA GLN A 100 21.15 8.13 2.59
C GLN A 100 20.91 9.08 3.78
N MET A 101 19.93 9.98 3.66
CA MET A 101 19.56 10.94 4.71
C MET A 101 18.70 10.20 5.75
N PHE A 102 19.34 9.62 6.77
CA PHE A 102 18.75 8.57 7.59
C PHE A 102 17.41 8.93 8.24
N ALA A 103 17.30 10.13 8.80
CA ALA A 103 16.05 10.58 9.42
C ALA A 103 14.92 10.76 8.38
N ALA A 104 15.27 11.26 7.18
CA ALA A 104 14.31 11.44 6.10
C ALA A 104 13.87 10.08 5.53
N MET A 105 14.78 9.11 5.40
CA MET A 105 14.46 7.76 4.92
C MET A 105 13.38 7.12 5.79
N GLU A 106 13.58 7.11 7.11
CA GLU A 106 12.62 6.45 8.01
C GLU A 106 11.27 7.18 8.05
N ILE A 107 11.27 8.51 8.06
CA ILE A 107 10.03 9.29 8.04
C ILE A 107 9.29 9.12 6.70
N CYS A 108 10.01 9.13 5.58
CA CYS A 108 9.40 8.88 4.26
C CYS A 108 8.87 7.45 4.16
N ARG A 109 9.59 6.44 4.66
CA ARG A 109 9.11 5.05 4.72
C ARG A 109 7.80 4.93 5.49
N MET A 110 7.71 5.57 6.66
CA MET A 110 6.48 5.59 7.46
C MET A 110 5.34 6.33 6.76
N ALA A 111 5.60 7.48 6.14
CA ALA A 111 4.61 8.24 5.40
C ALA A 111 4.12 7.49 4.15
N THR A 112 5.02 6.82 3.43
CA THR A 112 4.70 5.93 2.29
C THR A 112 3.73 4.83 2.72
N LYS A 113 3.92 4.25 3.91
CA LYS A 113 2.98 3.28 4.47
C LYS A 113 1.57 3.85 4.68
N ALA A 114 1.44 5.13 5.03
CA ALA A 114 0.14 5.75 5.28
C ALA A 114 -0.66 6.01 4.00
N VAL A 115 0.02 6.26 2.88
CA VAL A 115 -0.61 6.64 1.60
C VAL A 115 -0.83 5.47 0.64
N TYR A 116 -0.52 4.23 1.06
CA TYR A 116 -0.55 3.07 0.17
C TYR A 116 -1.92 2.76 -0.43
N ASN A 117 -3.00 3.10 0.26
CA ASN A 117 -4.35 2.88 -0.25
C ASN A 117 -4.66 3.81 -1.43
N ASP A 118 -4.14 5.03 -1.40
CA ASP A 118 -4.37 6.05 -2.43
C ASP A 118 -3.37 5.92 -3.58
N HIS A 119 -2.14 5.48 -3.28
CA HIS A 119 -1.02 5.40 -4.23
C HIS A 119 -0.30 4.03 -4.23
N PRO A 120 -1.02 2.91 -4.39
CA PRO A 120 -0.44 1.57 -4.23
C PRO A 120 0.69 1.27 -5.21
N PHE A 121 0.63 1.82 -6.41
CA PHE A 121 1.62 1.55 -7.46
C PHE A 121 2.95 2.23 -7.17
N GLU A 122 2.93 3.49 -6.76
CA GLU A 122 4.10 4.25 -6.37
C GLU A 122 4.74 3.64 -5.12
N VAL A 123 3.94 3.20 -4.14
CA VAL A 123 4.44 2.46 -2.97
C VAL A 123 5.10 1.15 -3.40
N LEU A 124 4.51 0.40 -4.33
CA LEU A 124 5.12 -0.84 -4.84
C LEU A 124 6.46 -0.56 -5.54
N LEU A 125 6.53 0.47 -6.38
CA LEU A 125 7.75 0.85 -7.10
C LEU A 125 8.85 1.33 -6.15
N TYR A 126 8.50 2.17 -5.17
CA TYR A 126 9.43 2.65 -4.15
C TYR A 126 9.96 1.49 -3.30
N SER A 127 9.06 0.65 -2.78
CA SER A 127 9.43 -0.50 -1.94
C SER A 127 10.29 -1.53 -2.68
N THR A 128 10.04 -1.75 -3.96
CA THR A 128 10.87 -2.64 -4.80
C THR A 128 12.26 -2.08 -5.04
N ARG A 129 12.38 -0.77 -5.27
CA ARG A 129 13.66 -0.12 -5.56
C ARG A 129 14.57 -0.05 -4.34
N HIS A 130 13.99 0.21 -3.17
CA HIS A 130 14.75 0.47 -1.94
C HIS A 130 14.74 -0.68 -0.94
N GLY A 131 14.03 -1.77 -1.25
CA GLY A 131 14.10 -3.01 -0.47
C GLY A 131 13.24 -3.01 0.79
N TYR A 132 12.00 -2.54 0.70
CA TYR A 132 11.01 -2.54 1.81
C TYR A 132 9.96 -3.64 1.63
N PRO A 133 10.25 -4.91 1.99
CA PRO A 133 9.35 -6.04 1.74
C PRO A 133 8.00 -5.92 2.46
N GLU A 134 7.94 -5.21 3.58
CA GLU A 134 6.72 -4.93 4.32
C GLU A 134 5.78 -4.01 3.54
N LEU A 135 6.31 -2.99 2.86
CA LEU A 135 5.54 -2.08 2.01
C LEU A 135 5.18 -2.77 0.69
N MET A 136 6.07 -3.60 0.16
CA MET A 136 5.81 -4.41 -1.03
C MET A 136 4.62 -5.35 -0.79
N THR A 137 4.62 -6.06 0.35
CA THR A 137 3.53 -6.98 0.73
C THR A 137 2.21 -6.25 0.92
N LEU A 138 2.26 -5.03 1.47
CA LEU A 138 1.09 -4.18 1.67
C LEU A 138 0.49 -3.72 0.31
N ALA A 139 1.35 -3.33 -0.63
CA ALA A 139 0.93 -2.74 -1.91
C ALA A 139 0.66 -3.77 -3.02
N GLN A 140 1.30 -4.94 -2.98
CA GLN A 140 1.20 -5.95 -4.06
C GLN A 140 -0.24 -6.44 -4.29
N GLY A 141 -1.06 -6.49 -3.24
CA GLY A 141 -2.46 -6.89 -3.36
C GLY A 141 -3.20 -5.93 -4.30
N ARG A 142 -3.11 -4.63 -4.03
CA ARG A 142 -3.71 -3.57 -4.84
C ARG A 142 -3.15 -3.54 -6.27
N ALA A 143 -1.91 -4.01 -6.46
CA ALA A 143 -1.34 -4.15 -7.79
C ALA A 143 -2.19 -5.04 -8.71
N LEU A 144 -2.89 -6.05 -8.17
CA LEU A 144 -3.78 -6.94 -8.93
C LEU A 144 -4.99 -6.24 -9.54
N GLU A 145 -5.33 -5.04 -9.07
CA GLU A 145 -6.40 -4.23 -9.66
C GLU A 145 -6.00 -3.68 -11.05
N LEU A 146 -4.70 -3.64 -11.39
CA LEU A 146 -4.25 -3.26 -12.73
C LEU A 146 -4.38 -4.39 -13.73
N SER A 147 -4.91 -4.07 -14.91
CA SER A 147 -4.74 -4.93 -16.07
C SER A 147 -3.26 -5.01 -16.47
N PRO A 148 -2.78 -6.14 -17.06
CA PRO A 148 -1.44 -6.20 -17.63
C PRO A 148 -1.14 -5.10 -18.65
N ALA A 149 -2.15 -4.64 -19.40
CA ALA A 149 -2.00 -3.55 -20.35
C ALA A 149 -1.74 -2.20 -19.66
N ASP A 150 -2.36 -1.94 -18.51
CA ASP A 150 -2.14 -0.72 -17.74
C ASP A 150 -0.83 -0.79 -16.96
N ALA A 151 -0.54 -1.92 -16.33
CA ALA A 151 0.75 -2.16 -15.66
C ALA A 151 1.93 -1.94 -16.61
N PHE A 152 1.82 -2.34 -17.88
CA PHE A 152 2.86 -2.10 -18.90
C PHE A 152 3.14 -0.61 -19.15
N LYS A 153 2.13 0.26 -18.98
CA LYS A 153 2.29 1.71 -19.18
C LYS A 153 3.03 2.37 -18.00
N TYR A 154 2.78 1.89 -16.79
CA TYR A 154 3.25 2.55 -15.56
C TYR A 154 4.53 1.94 -15.01
N PHE A 155 4.75 0.63 -15.21
CA PHE A 155 5.86 -0.06 -14.56
C PHE A 155 7.12 -0.10 -15.42
N PRO A 156 8.30 0.14 -14.82
CA PRO A 156 9.57 -0.19 -15.44
C PRO A 156 9.63 -1.68 -15.81
N PRO A 157 10.45 -2.07 -16.81
CA PRO A 157 10.47 -3.45 -17.31
C PRO A 157 10.66 -4.52 -16.23
N ALA A 158 11.56 -4.30 -15.27
CA ALA A 158 11.82 -5.26 -14.19
C ALA A 158 10.59 -5.46 -13.28
N VAL A 159 9.88 -4.38 -12.96
CA VAL A 159 8.69 -4.41 -12.11
C VAL A 159 7.50 -5.00 -12.88
N TYR A 160 7.37 -4.69 -14.16
CA TYR A 160 6.37 -5.32 -15.03
C TYR A 160 6.57 -6.84 -15.14
N ILE A 161 7.82 -7.32 -15.25
CA ILE A 161 8.12 -8.76 -15.24
C ILE A 161 7.73 -9.40 -13.90
N ALA A 162 8.04 -8.75 -12.78
CA ALA A 162 7.64 -9.25 -11.47
C ALA A 162 6.10 -9.29 -11.32
N PHE A 163 5.43 -8.21 -11.73
CA PHE A 163 3.98 -8.08 -11.73
C PHE A 163 3.30 -9.17 -12.58
N THR A 164 3.75 -9.38 -13.82
CA THR A 164 3.16 -10.39 -14.71
C THR A 164 3.31 -11.81 -14.16
N ARG A 165 4.45 -12.12 -13.52
CA ARG A 165 4.64 -13.40 -12.81
C ARG A 165 3.66 -13.54 -11.65
N TYR A 166 3.50 -12.50 -10.84
CA TYR A 166 2.58 -12.49 -9.72
C TYR A 166 1.12 -12.64 -10.18
N HIS A 167 0.71 -11.87 -11.19
CA HIS A 167 -0.62 -11.95 -11.79
C HIS A 167 -0.88 -13.33 -12.41
N ALA A 168 0.11 -13.95 -13.06
CA ALA A 168 -0.01 -15.30 -13.60
C ALA A 168 -0.21 -16.34 -12.50
N GLN A 169 0.51 -16.26 -11.38
CA GLN A 169 0.33 -17.16 -10.23
C GLN A 169 -1.10 -17.08 -9.68
N TRP A 170 -1.64 -15.87 -9.54
CA TRP A 170 -3.04 -15.68 -9.14
C TRP A 170 -4.01 -16.26 -10.15
N THR A 171 -3.77 -16.03 -11.43
CA THR A 171 -4.62 -16.59 -12.50
C THR A 171 -4.65 -18.12 -12.46
N GLU A 172 -3.49 -18.76 -12.28
CA GLU A 172 -3.40 -20.22 -12.15
C GLU A 172 -4.07 -20.74 -10.87
N MET A 173 -3.97 -20.02 -9.75
CA MET A 173 -4.66 -20.37 -8.51
C MET A 173 -6.18 -20.33 -8.68
N VAL A 174 -6.71 -19.31 -9.36
CA VAL A 174 -8.15 -19.21 -9.64
C VAL A 174 -8.62 -20.32 -10.59
N LYS A 175 -7.84 -20.63 -11.62
CA LYS A 175 -8.12 -21.78 -12.51
C LYS A 175 -8.15 -23.09 -11.74
N TYR A 176 -7.15 -23.34 -10.91
CA TYR A 176 -7.07 -24.53 -10.07
C TYR A 176 -8.30 -24.66 -9.17
N ALA A 177 -8.66 -23.58 -8.48
CA ALA A 177 -9.84 -23.59 -7.61
C ALA A 177 -11.15 -23.81 -8.38
N SER A 178 -11.24 -23.33 -9.62
CA SER A 178 -12.37 -23.60 -10.53
C SER A 178 -12.46 -25.07 -10.94
N VAL A 179 -11.31 -25.75 -11.13
CA VAL A 179 -11.27 -27.20 -11.45
C VAL A 179 -11.71 -28.03 -10.25
N CYS A 180 -11.19 -27.73 -9.04
CA CYS A 180 -11.60 -28.45 -7.83
C CYS A 180 -13.11 -28.42 -7.61
N PHE A 181 -13.78 -27.31 -7.93
CA PHE A 181 -15.23 -27.19 -7.87
C PHE A 181 -15.97 -28.12 -8.85
N GLN A 182 -15.42 -28.31 -10.06
CA GLN A 182 -16.05 -29.20 -11.05
C GLN A 182 -15.95 -30.66 -10.63
N ASP A 183 -14.85 -31.03 -9.99
CA ASP A 183 -14.60 -32.39 -9.50
C ASP A 183 -15.40 -32.70 -8.23
N GLU A 184 -15.54 -31.72 -7.32
CA GLU A 184 -16.34 -31.81 -6.10
C GLU A 184 -17.35 -30.65 -6.04
N PRO A 185 -18.53 -30.79 -6.69
CA PRO A 185 -19.52 -29.73 -6.71
C PRO A 185 -20.00 -29.43 -5.27
N PRO A 186 -20.22 -28.16 -4.93
CA PRO A 186 -20.72 -27.76 -3.63
C PRO A 186 -22.10 -28.38 -3.42
N CYS A 187 -22.53 -28.46 -2.16
CA CYS A 187 -23.87 -28.92 -1.90
C CYS A 187 -24.90 -27.99 -2.59
N PRO A 188 -26.06 -28.50 -3.03
CA PRO A 188 -27.04 -27.71 -3.79
C PRO A 188 -27.53 -26.43 -3.09
N SER A 189 -27.43 -26.38 -1.76
CA SER A 189 -27.80 -25.18 -0.98
C SER A 189 -26.75 -24.07 -1.00
N HIS A 190 -25.51 -24.34 -1.41
CA HIS A 190 -24.45 -23.33 -1.50
C HIS A 190 -23.95 -23.09 -2.93
N GLU A 191 -24.52 -23.79 -3.91
CA GLU A 191 -24.13 -23.68 -5.32
C GLU A 191 -24.15 -22.22 -5.80
N GLY A 192 -25.21 -21.47 -5.46
CA GLY A 192 -25.34 -20.05 -5.81
C GLY A 192 -24.25 -19.16 -5.20
N CYS A 193 -24.01 -19.27 -3.88
CA CYS A 193 -22.98 -18.46 -3.23
C CYS A 193 -21.58 -18.82 -3.73
N VAL A 194 -21.25 -20.12 -3.81
CA VAL A 194 -19.93 -20.57 -4.23
C VAL A 194 -19.67 -20.14 -5.67
N LEU A 195 -20.66 -20.26 -6.56
CA LEU A 195 -20.55 -19.75 -7.93
C LEU A 195 -20.33 -18.22 -7.96
N GLY A 196 -21.06 -17.45 -7.16
CA GLY A 196 -20.90 -16.00 -7.05
C GLY A 196 -19.52 -15.58 -6.53
N PHE A 197 -19.00 -16.29 -5.53
CA PHE A 197 -17.64 -16.12 -5.01
C PHE A 197 -16.61 -16.29 -6.14
N TYR A 198 -16.67 -17.41 -6.88
CA TYR A 198 -15.71 -17.69 -7.94
C TYR A 198 -15.82 -16.73 -9.12
N GLN A 199 -17.02 -16.31 -9.49
CA GLN A 199 -17.21 -15.32 -10.56
C GLN A 199 -16.50 -14.00 -10.23
N ARG A 200 -16.59 -13.53 -8.97
CA ARG A 200 -15.90 -12.32 -8.51
C ARG A 200 -14.39 -12.51 -8.45
N LEU A 201 -13.94 -13.63 -7.89
CA LEU A 201 -12.53 -13.96 -7.79
C LEU A 201 -11.88 -14.09 -9.18
N ASN A 202 -12.59 -14.65 -10.16
CA ASN A 202 -12.14 -14.77 -11.54
C ASN A 202 -12.19 -13.44 -12.32
N ALA A 203 -13.14 -12.57 -12.00
CA ALA A 203 -13.19 -11.22 -12.58
C ALA A 203 -12.05 -10.34 -12.07
N ASN A 204 -11.70 -10.44 -10.78
CA ASN A 204 -10.61 -9.69 -10.18
C ASN A 204 -10.00 -10.46 -8.99
N PRO A 205 -8.76 -10.99 -9.12
CA PRO A 205 -8.06 -11.64 -8.00
C PRO A 205 -7.85 -10.71 -6.79
N ALA A 206 -7.82 -9.39 -6.99
CA ALA A 206 -7.75 -8.42 -5.90
C ALA A 206 -8.97 -8.45 -4.97
N SER A 207 -10.07 -9.10 -5.36
CA SER A 207 -11.25 -9.28 -4.49
C SER A 207 -10.92 -10.03 -3.20
N LEU A 208 -9.79 -10.76 -3.12
CA LEU A 208 -9.32 -11.38 -1.87
C LEU A 208 -8.87 -10.37 -0.81
N LEU A 209 -8.66 -9.11 -1.18
CA LEU A 209 -8.32 -8.04 -0.22
C LEU A 209 -9.54 -7.56 0.56
N ASP A 210 -10.74 -7.89 0.10
CA ASP A 210 -12.00 -7.55 0.73
C ASP A 210 -12.87 -8.81 0.79
N LEU A 211 -12.54 -9.67 1.76
CA LEU A 211 -13.24 -10.93 1.97
C LEU A 211 -14.73 -10.70 2.27
N ASP A 212 -15.08 -9.63 2.97
CA ASP A 212 -16.47 -9.31 3.30
C ASP A 212 -17.28 -9.04 2.04
N ALA A 213 -16.76 -8.20 1.13
CA ALA A 213 -17.40 -7.96 -0.15
C ALA A 213 -17.46 -9.23 -1.01
N LEU A 214 -16.40 -10.04 -0.97
CA LEU A 214 -16.30 -11.29 -1.73
C LEU A 214 -17.36 -12.31 -1.26
N PHE A 215 -17.58 -12.45 0.05
CA PHE A 215 -18.54 -13.37 0.66
C PHE A 215 -19.96 -12.80 0.83
N ALA A 216 -20.20 -11.52 0.57
CA ALA A 216 -21.51 -10.87 0.76
C ALA A 216 -22.71 -11.57 0.07
N VAL A 217 -22.50 -12.39 -0.97
CA VAL A 217 -23.58 -13.17 -1.62
C VAL A 217 -24.08 -14.29 -0.71
N CYS A 218 -23.21 -14.90 0.09
CA CYS A 218 -23.61 -15.95 1.03
C CYS A 218 -24.59 -15.43 2.07
N ALA A 219 -24.51 -14.14 2.42
CA ALA A 219 -25.38 -13.49 3.39
C ALA A 219 -26.78 -13.20 2.84
N ALA A 220 -26.94 -12.95 1.54
CA ALA A 220 -28.24 -12.66 0.92
C ALA A 220 -29.18 -13.88 0.90
N ASP A 221 -28.60 -15.09 0.86
CA ASP A 221 -29.34 -16.35 0.87
C ASP A 221 -29.60 -16.88 2.30
N SER A 222 -29.15 -16.16 3.34
CA SER A 222 -29.35 -16.57 4.74
C SER A 222 -30.82 -16.50 5.14
N ASP A 223 -31.30 -17.54 5.81
CA ASP A 223 -32.70 -17.71 6.24
C ASP A 223 -32.88 -17.58 7.75
N ILE A 224 -31.79 -17.41 8.51
CA ILE A 224 -31.81 -17.12 9.95
C ILE A 224 -30.76 -16.05 10.30
N THR A 225 -31.13 -15.12 11.17
CA THR A 225 -30.25 -14.07 11.69
C THR A 225 -30.07 -14.28 13.18
N PHE A 226 -28.85 -14.30 13.68
CA PHE A 226 -28.57 -14.23 15.10
C PHE A 226 -28.14 -12.82 15.47
N GLU A 227 -28.65 -12.27 16.56
CA GLU A 227 -28.21 -10.99 17.11
C GLU A 227 -27.48 -11.27 18.42
N SER A 228 -26.22 -10.85 18.52
CA SER A 228 -25.45 -10.95 19.76
C SER A 228 -25.90 -9.93 20.81
N SER A 229 -25.46 -10.12 22.05
CA SER A 229 -25.72 -9.19 23.17
C SER A 229 -25.19 -7.77 22.96
N ASP A 230 -24.20 -7.60 22.08
CA ASP A 230 -23.63 -6.32 21.64
C ASP A 230 -24.19 -5.83 20.28
N HIS A 231 -25.34 -6.36 19.86
CA HIS A 231 -26.11 -5.97 18.67
C HIS A 231 -25.41 -6.19 17.32
N VAL A 232 -24.50 -7.17 17.25
CA VAL A 232 -23.91 -7.61 15.98
C VAL A 232 -24.81 -8.69 15.38
N LEU A 233 -25.09 -8.56 14.08
CA LEU A 233 -25.94 -9.48 13.35
C LEU A 233 -25.10 -10.52 12.59
N PHE A 234 -25.41 -11.79 12.82
CA PHE A 234 -24.82 -12.94 12.16
C PHE A 234 -25.85 -13.57 11.23
N LEU A 235 -25.56 -13.54 9.93
CA LEU A 235 -26.41 -14.10 8.89
C LEU A 235 -25.99 -15.54 8.62
N ILE A 236 -26.85 -16.50 8.98
CA ILE A 236 -26.54 -17.92 8.94
C ILE A 236 -27.59 -18.65 8.08
N HIS A 237 -27.17 -19.74 7.45
CA HIS A 237 -28.07 -20.68 6.80
C HIS A 237 -28.56 -21.71 7.82
N ARG A 238 -29.87 -21.79 8.07
CA ARG A 238 -30.49 -22.76 8.99
C ARG A 238 -30.07 -24.19 8.66
N LYS A 239 -29.96 -24.50 7.37
CA LYS A 239 -29.49 -25.81 6.91
C LYS A 239 -28.06 -26.13 7.37
N ASN A 240 -27.18 -25.14 7.53
CA ASN A 240 -25.83 -25.36 8.08
C ASN A 240 -25.90 -25.75 9.56
N LEU A 241 -26.78 -25.13 10.33
CA LEU A 241 -27.03 -25.50 11.72
C LEU A 241 -27.63 -26.91 11.81
N GLU A 242 -28.62 -27.22 10.98
CA GLU A 242 -29.23 -28.56 10.91
C GLU A 242 -28.23 -29.65 10.53
N THR A 243 -27.26 -29.33 9.67
CA THR A 243 -26.26 -30.30 9.15
C THR A 243 -25.11 -30.52 10.13
N HIS A 244 -24.69 -29.48 10.85
CA HIS A 244 -23.48 -29.49 11.66
C HIS A 244 -23.72 -29.38 13.18
N SER A 245 -24.98 -29.25 13.61
CA SER A 245 -25.36 -29.21 15.02
C SER A 245 -26.62 -30.03 15.28
N GLU A 246 -26.51 -31.05 16.15
CA GLU A 246 -27.64 -31.87 16.57
C GLU A 246 -28.75 -31.07 17.27
N GLY A 247 -28.41 -29.91 17.84
CA GLY A 247 -29.35 -29.03 18.56
C GLY A 247 -30.33 -28.28 17.66
N PHE A 248 -30.11 -28.27 16.34
CA PHE A 248 -30.93 -27.54 15.38
C PHE A 248 -31.61 -28.46 14.35
N ALA A 249 -31.65 -29.77 14.56
CA ALA A 249 -32.27 -30.72 13.64
C ALA A 249 -33.73 -30.33 13.29
N PRO A 250 -34.18 -30.53 12.03
CA PRO A 250 -35.49 -30.06 11.60
C PRO A 250 -36.60 -30.75 12.42
N PRO A 251 -37.61 -30.00 12.91
CA PRO A 251 -38.71 -30.59 13.66
C PRO A 251 -39.47 -31.55 12.74
N SER A 252 -39.81 -32.74 13.26
CA SER A 252 -40.65 -33.73 12.60
C SER A 252 -42.03 -33.14 12.27
N GLY A 253 -42.12 -32.49 11.12
CA GLY A 253 -43.35 -31.95 10.53
C GLY A 253 -43.73 -30.55 11.02
N THR A 254 -43.29 -29.50 10.31
CA THR A 254 -44.19 -28.50 9.66
C THR A 254 -43.35 -27.51 8.86
N LEU A 255 -43.71 -27.31 7.59
CA LEU A 255 -43.24 -26.21 6.75
C LEU A 255 -43.75 -24.89 7.36
N SER A 256 -42.87 -24.13 8.00
CA SER A 256 -43.12 -22.70 8.23
C SER A 256 -42.44 -21.90 7.12
N ALA A 257 -43.15 -20.89 6.61
CA ALA A 257 -42.74 -20.04 5.49
C ALA A 257 -41.42 -19.29 5.76
N PRO A 258 -40.69 -18.86 4.72
CA PRO A 258 -39.44 -18.11 4.87
C PRO A 258 -39.76 -16.71 5.41
N GLY A 259 -39.65 -16.55 6.72
CA GLY A 259 -39.58 -15.27 7.40
C GLY A 259 -38.22 -15.16 8.06
N GLN A 260 -37.56 -14.02 7.89
CA GLN A 260 -36.25 -13.69 8.46
C GLN A 260 -36.36 -13.72 10.00
N GLU A 261 -36.06 -14.88 10.60
CA GLU A 261 -36.12 -15.10 12.04
C GLU A 261 -34.88 -14.47 12.68
N ILE A 262 -35.08 -13.62 13.70
CA ILE A 262 -33.99 -13.04 14.50
C ILE A 262 -33.92 -13.77 15.84
N VAL A 263 -32.83 -14.50 16.08
CA VAL A 263 -32.55 -15.22 17.32
C VAL A 263 -31.56 -14.41 18.16
N GLN A 264 -31.98 -14.01 19.36
CA GLN A 264 -31.13 -13.26 20.29
C GLN A 264 -30.18 -14.22 21.04
N LEU A 265 -28.89 -13.90 21.04
CA LEU A 265 -27.85 -14.62 21.77
C LEU A 265 -27.41 -13.84 23.00
N SER A 266 -27.09 -14.56 24.07
CA SER A 266 -26.58 -13.98 25.32
C SER A 266 -25.09 -13.64 25.26
N GLU A 267 -24.38 -14.19 24.29
CA GLU A 267 -22.96 -14.06 24.03
C GLU A 267 -22.67 -12.78 23.23
N SER A 268 -21.45 -12.24 23.36
CA SER A 268 -21.00 -11.12 22.53
C SER A 268 -20.42 -11.61 21.21
N ALA A 269 -20.36 -10.73 20.20
CA ALA A 269 -19.82 -11.05 18.89
C ALA A 269 -18.39 -11.62 18.96
N ALA A 270 -17.55 -11.07 19.83
CA ALA A 270 -16.17 -11.51 20.01
C ALA A 270 -16.03 -12.98 20.47
N VAL A 271 -17.07 -13.56 21.09
CA VAL A 271 -17.09 -14.98 21.47
C VAL A 271 -17.58 -15.85 20.32
N LEU A 272 -18.40 -15.29 19.42
CA LEU A 272 -19.04 -15.98 18.29
C LEU A 272 -18.17 -16.01 17.03
N ASP A 273 -17.19 -15.10 16.90
CA ASP A 273 -16.23 -15.00 15.78
C ASP A 273 -15.00 -15.95 15.90
N LEU A 274 -14.94 -16.82 16.93
CA LEU A 274 -13.85 -17.77 17.21
C LEU A 274 -14.06 -19.14 16.55
#